data_AF-A0A522FBD1-F1
#
_entry.id   AF-A0A522FBD1-F1
#
_cell.length_a   1.000
_cell.length_b   1.000
_cell.length_c   1.000
_cell.angle_alpha   90.00
_cell.angle_beta   90.00
_cell.angle_gamma   90.00
#
_symmetry.space_group_name_H-M   'P 1'
#
loop_
_entity.id
_entity.type
_entity.pdbx_description
1 polymer ?
#
loop_
_entity_poly.entity_id
_entity_poly.type
_entity_poly.pdbx_seq_one_letter_code
_entity_poly.pdbx_strand_id
1 'polypeptide(L)'
;MKNIILTLIGGSLILVSASSFAVSKTDMEAKWICTTNASTSEVASEIAADKQMSTNALSATKAFAAASENCRDCTKITCEAQD
;
A
#
# COMPACT_ATOMS: atom_id res chain seq x y z
N MET A 1 13.06 57.84 14.37
CA MET A 1 13.13 56.82 13.28
C MET A 1 14.59 56.49 13.04
N LYS A 2 14.92 55.21 12.77
CA LYS A 2 16.15 54.74 12.09
C LYS A 2 17.26 54.02 12.89
N ASN A 3 16.94 53.18 13.88
CA ASN A 3 17.94 52.22 14.40
C ASN A 3 17.42 50.78 14.58
N ILE A 4 16.35 50.39 13.87
CA ILE A 4 15.86 48.98 13.85
C ILE A 4 16.68 48.12 12.84
N ILE A 5 17.65 48.69 12.14
CA ILE A 5 18.49 48.00 11.13
C ILE A 5 19.74 47.37 11.76
N LEU A 6 19.61 46.68 12.90
CA LEU A 6 20.75 46.01 13.55
C LEU A 6 20.50 44.55 13.94
N THR A 7 19.36 43.98 13.53
CA THR A 7 18.99 42.58 13.81
C THR A 7 19.09 41.65 12.59
N LEU A 8 19.81 42.06 11.54
CA LEU A 8 19.88 41.33 10.26
C LEU A 8 21.19 40.57 10.03
N ILE A 9 21.90 40.19 11.10
CA ILE A 9 23.09 39.35 11.02
C ILE A 9 22.97 38.23 12.05
N GLY A 10 22.75 37.00 11.58
CA GLY A 10 22.96 35.78 12.38
C GLY A 10 21.78 34.80 12.41
N GLY A 11 20.63 35.13 11.84
CA GLY A 11 19.55 34.17 11.65
C GLY A 11 19.74 33.38 10.36
N SER A 12 20.58 32.34 10.38
CA SER A 12 20.69 31.39 9.29
C SER A 12 19.32 30.74 9.03
N LEU A 13 18.63 31.23 8.02
CA LEU A 13 17.39 30.63 7.52
C LEU A 13 17.76 29.33 6.79
N ILE A 14 17.82 28.22 7.52
CA ILE A 14 17.94 26.90 6.91
C ILE A 14 16.59 26.58 6.29
N LEU A 15 16.44 26.88 5.00
CA LEU A 15 15.40 26.25 4.17
C LEU A 15 15.73 24.76 4.06
N VAL A 16 15.26 23.97 5.02
CA VAL A 16 15.09 22.54 4.82
C VAL A 16 14.01 22.41 3.75
N SER A 17 14.43 22.17 2.51
CA SER A 17 13.54 21.69 1.48
C SER A 17 13.08 20.29 1.88
N ALA A 18 11.87 20.19 2.45
CA ALA A 18 11.20 18.92 2.59
C ALA A 18 10.91 18.41 1.18
N SER A 19 11.75 17.52 0.66
CA SER A 19 11.44 16.73 -0.53
C SER A 19 10.26 15.83 -0.17
N SER A 20 9.04 16.29 -0.42
CA SER A 20 7.85 15.46 -0.34
C SER A 20 8.04 14.31 -1.32
N PHE A 21 8.22 13.09 -0.82
CA PHE A 21 8.11 11.91 -1.65
C PHE A 21 6.71 11.92 -2.25
N ALA A 22 6.61 11.95 -3.58
CA ALA A 22 5.35 11.71 -4.24
C ALA A 22 4.96 10.25 -3.91
N VAL A 23 4.13 10.08 -2.88
CA VAL A 23 3.39 8.84 -2.68
C VAL A 23 2.52 8.70 -3.92
N SER A 24 2.92 7.83 -4.84
CA SER A 24 2.02 7.34 -5.87
C SER A 24 0.78 6.85 -5.15
N LYS A 25 -0.35 7.52 -5.39
CA LYS A 25 -1.61 7.13 -4.75
C LYS A 25 -1.90 5.70 -5.17
N THR A 26 -2.13 4.83 -4.18
CA THR A 26 -2.65 3.49 -4.45
C THR A 26 -3.97 3.64 -5.19
N ASP A 27 -4.02 3.11 -6.42
CA ASP A 27 -5.22 3.17 -7.23
C ASP A 27 -6.26 2.16 -6.72
N MET A 28 -7.21 2.64 -5.94
CA MET A 28 -8.28 1.82 -5.37
C MET A 28 -9.39 1.52 -6.39
N GLU A 29 -9.38 2.17 -7.55
CA GLU A 29 -10.32 1.94 -8.65
C GLU A 29 -9.82 0.86 -9.62
N ALA A 30 -8.51 0.62 -9.65
CA ALA A 30 -7.91 -0.51 -10.34
C ALA A 30 -8.51 -1.85 -9.85
N LYS A 31 -8.36 -2.89 -10.68
CA LYS A 31 -8.66 -4.26 -10.24
C LYS A 31 -7.43 -4.84 -9.56
N TRP A 32 -7.61 -5.59 -8.50
CA TRP A 32 -6.57 -6.11 -7.64
C TRP A 32 -6.65 -7.62 -7.55
N ILE A 33 -5.49 -8.25 -7.57
CA ILE A 33 -5.32 -9.67 -7.25
C ILE A 33 -4.56 -9.73 -5.94
N CYS A 34 -5.13 -10.40 -4.95
CA CYS A 34 -4.50 -10.61 -3.66
C CYS A 34 -4.20 -12.10 -3.47
N THR A 35 -2.98 -12.41 -3.08
CA THR A 35 -2.50 -13.76 -2.76
C THR A 35 -2.03 -13.81 -1.31
N THR A 36 -2.07 -14.99 -0.70
CA THR A 36 -1.56 -15.19 0.65
C THR A 36 -0.30 -16.05 0.58
N ASN A 37 0.62 -15.87 1.54
CA ASN A 37 1.79 -16.74 1.70
C ASN A 37 1.45 -18.08 2.40
N ALA A 38 0.17 -18.43 2.59
CA ALA A 38 -0.17 -19.71 3.18
C ALA A 38 0.49 -20.85 2.38
N SER A 39 0.94 -21.89 3.07
CA SER A 39 1.36 -23.12 2.39
C SER A 39 0.17 -23.58 1.54
N THR A 40 0.41 -23.96 0.28
CA THR A 40 -0.68 -24.45 -0.58
C THR A 40 -1.41 -25.55 0.16
N SER A 41 -2.68 -25.30 0.48
CA SER A 41 -3.48 -26.24 1.24
C SER A 41 -3.64 -27.54 0.46
N GLU A 42 -3.68 -28.67 1.18
CA GLU A 42 -4.04 -29.97 0.59
C GLU A 42 -5.56 -30.11 0.41
N VAL A 43 -6.33 -29.15 0.93
CA VAL A 43 -7.78 -29.12 0.86
C VAL A 43 -8.23 -28.50 -0.47
N ALA A 44 -8.89 -29.30 -1.31
CA ALA A 44 -9.30 -28.90 -2.65
C ALA A 44 -10.14 -27.61 -2.72
N SER A 45 -10.95 -27.33 -1.70
CA SER A 45 -11.74 -26.09 -1.62
C SER A 45 -10.88 -24.85 -1.40
N GLU A 46 -9.78 -24.97 -0.65
CA GLU A 46 -8.86 -23.87 -0.37
C GLU A 46 -7.95 -23.61 -1.59
N ILE A 47 -7.53 -24.67 -2.29
CA ILE A 47 -6.82 -24.55 -3.58
C ILE A 47 -7.70 -23.85 -4.62
N ALA A 48 -8.99 -24.17 -4.67
CA ALA A 48 -9.91 -23.53 -5.60
C ALA A 48 -10.11 -22.04 -5.26
N ALA A 49 -10.20 -21.69 -3.98
CA ALA A 49 -10.28 -20.31 -3.52
C ALA A 49 -9.00 -19.52 -3.88
N ASP A 50 -7.81 -20.08 -3.62
CA ASP A 50 -6.53 -19.48 -4.03
C ASP A 50 -6.42 -19.28 -5.54
N LYS A 51 -6.88 -20.27 -6.32
CA LYS A 51 -6.93 -20.16 -7.78
C LYS A 51 -7.90 -19.07 -8.23
N GLN A 52 -9.05 -18.93 -7.58
CA GLN A 52 -10.00 -17.86 -7.89
C GLN A 52 -9.44 -16.49 -7.53
N MET A 53 -8.74 -16.34 -6.40
CA MET A 53 -8.14 -15.07 -6.01
C MET A 53 -6.99 -14.64 -6.92
N SER A 54 -6.18 -15.60 -7.40
CA SER A 54 -5.07 -15.35 -8.32
C SER A 54 -5.48 -15.09 -9.77
N THR A 55 -6.74 -15.34 -10.13
CA THR A 55 -7.22 -15.17 -11.52
C THR A 55 -8.35 -14.16 -11.67
N ASN A 56 -9.11 -13.88 -10.61
CA ASN A 56 -10.18 -12.89 -10.63
C ASN A 56 -9.73 -11.59 -9.97
N ALA A 57 -9.40 -10.61 -10.80
CA ALA A 57 -9.12 -9.27 -10.35
C ALA A 57 -10.41 -8.60 -9.84
N LEU A 58 -10.44 -8.23 -8.57
CA LEU A 58 -11.59 -7.62 -7.87
C LEU A 58 -11.27 -6.18 -7.44
N SER A 59 -12.22 -5.42 -6.93
CA SER A 59 -11.86 -4.14 -6.31
C SER A 59 -10.91 -4.37 -5.13
N ALA A 60 -10.03 -3.40 -4.83
CA ALA A 60 -9.03 -3.51 -3.77
C ALA A 60 -9.59 -4.07 -2.45
N THR A 61 -10.73 -3.52 -2.00
CA THR A 61 -11.40 -3.97 -0.77
C THR A 61 -11.88 -5.42 -0.84
N LYS A 62 -12.43 -5.84 -1.99
CA LYS A 62 -12.95 -7.21 -2.16
C LYS A 62 -11.82 -8.23 -2.29
N ALA A 63 -10.77 -7.88 -3.04
CA ALA A 63 -9.59 -8.73 -3.19
C ALA A 63 -8.91 -8.97 -1.83
N PHE A 64 -8.72 -7.91 -1.05
CA PHE A 64 -8.14 -8.01 0.29
C PHE A 64 -9.04 -8.77 1.27
N ALA A 65 -10.36 -8.53 1.25
CA ALA A 65 -11.30 -9.24 2.11
C ALA A 65 -11.31 -10.75 1.82
N ALA A 66 -11.36 -11.13 0.54
CA ALA A 66 -11.30 -12.53 0.12
C ALA A 66 -9.97 -13.19 0.56
N ALA A 67 -8.84 -12.50 0.34
CA ALA A 67 -7.54 -13.01 0.79
C ALA A 67 -7.50 -13.16 2.30
N SER A 68 -8.00 -12.19 3.05
CA SER A 68 -8.03 -12.20 4.53
C SER A 68 -8.92 -13.31 5.09
N GLU A 69 -10.06 -13.58 4.47
CA GLU A 69 -10.98 -14.65 4.89
C GLU A 69 -10.36 -16.04 4.73
N ASN A 70 -9.54 -16.22 3.71
CA ASN A 70 -8.81 -17.47 3.45
C ASN A 70 -7.42 -17.51 4.14
N CYS A 71 -7.08 -16.48 4.91
CA CYS A 71 -5.76 -16.28 5.49
C CYS A 71 -5.64 -16.86 6.91
N ARG A 72 -5.89 -18.16 7.10
CA ARG A 72 -5.95 -18.72 8.46
C ARG A 72 -4.59 -18.82 9.16
N ASP A 73 -3.56 -19.19 8.40
CA ASP A 73 -2.18 -19.40 8.87
C ASP A 73 -1.15 -18.57 8.09
N CYS A 74 -1.63 -17.60 7.33
CA CYS A 74 -0.76 -16.74 6.55
C CYS A 74 -0.09 -15.69 7.47
N THR A 75 1.13 -15.28 7.10
CA THR A 75 1.82 -14.15 7.76
C THR A 75 1.87 -12.91 6.86
N LYS A 76 1.52 -13.08 5.58
CA LYS A 76 1.61 -12.06 4.55
C LYS A 76 0.49 -12.22 3.52
N ILE A 77 -0.16 -11.11 3.21
CA ILE A 77 -1.03 -10.93 2.05
C ILE A 77 -0.29 -10.02 1.07
N THR A 78 -0.24 -10.41 -0.20
CA THR A 78 0.36 -9.63 -1.28
C THR A 78 -0.74 -9.26 -2.26
N CYS A 79 -0.98 -7.97 -2.47
CA CYS A 79 -1.98 -7.46 -3.39
C CYS A 79 -1.30 -6.67 -4.51
N GLU A 80 -1.61 -7.01 -5.75
CA GLU A 80 -1.07 -6.36 -6.94
C GLU A 80 -2.22 -5.76 -7.74
N ALA A 81 -2.07 -4.50 -8.15
CA ALA A 81 -2.98 -3.85 -9.07
C ALA A 81 -2.75 -4.44 -10.47
N GLN A 82 -3.84 -4.82 -11.11
CA GLN A 82 -3.89 -5.27 -12.49
C GLN A 82 -4.26 -4.06 -13.34
N ASP A 83 -3.40 -3.76 -14.31
CA ASP A 83 -3.65 -2.76 -15.36
C ASP A 83 -4.88 -3.09 -16.23
#